data_AF-X1G899-F1
#
_entry.id   AF-X1G899-F1
#
_cell.length_a   1.000
_cell.length_b   1.000
_cell.length_c   1.000
_cell.angle_alpha   90.00
_cell.angle_beta   90.00
_cell.angle_gamma   90.00
#
_symmetry.space_group_name_H-M   'P 1'
#
loop_
_entity.id
_entity.type
_entity.pdbx_description
1 polymer ?
#
loop_
_entity_poly.entity_id
_entity_poly.type
_entity_poly.pdbx_seq_one_letter_code
_entity_poly.pdbx_strand_id
1 'polypeptide(L)'
;IGWDVFCWIGHRRFARHWAIPQICKELEDSYGIRFSDDALEDYTDQYQTMVAAYWQDMKQLDERYADTDEVILSIDGLQPEKGHE
;
A
#
# COMPACT_ATOMS: atom_id res chain seq x y z
N ILE A 1 9.37 -8.68 -11.23
CA ILE A 1 10.36 -7.82 -10.53
C ILE A 1 10.88 -8.54 -9.29
N GLY A 2 12.02 -8.13 -8.74
CA GLY A 2 12.51 -8.67 -7.47
C GLY A 2 11.59 -8.29 -6.31
N TRP A 3 11.57 -9.14 -5.28
CA TRP A 3 10.75 -8.92 -4.07
C TRP A 3 11.18 -7.66 -3.31
N ASP A 4 12.48 -7.39 -3.29
CA ASP A 4 13.06 -6.16 -2.75
C ASP A 4 12.48 -4.91 -3.41
N VAL A 5 12.45 -4.87 -4.75
CA VAL A 5 11.89 -3.75 -5.51
C VAL A 5 10.37 -3.65 -5.31
N PHE A 6 9.67 -4.78 -5.31
CA PHE A 6 8.23 -4.82 -5.09
C PHE A 6 7.82 -4.27 -3.70
N CYS A 7 8.47 -4.74 -2.63
CA CYS A 7 8.29 -4.21 -1.27
C CYS A 7 8.61 -2.71 -1.20
N TRP A 8 9.70 -2.30 -1.83
CA TRP A 8 10.17 -0.91 -1.83
C TRP A 8 9.16 0.02 -2.51
N ILE A 9 8.52 -0.42 -3.60
CA ILE A 9 7.45 0.30 -4.31
C ILE A 9 6.23 0.43 -3.40
N GLY A 10 5.73 -0.69 -2.88
CA GLY A 10 4.54 -0.73 -2.03
C GLY A 10 4.67 0.13 -0.78
N HIS A 11 5.81 0.04 -0.09
CA HIS A 11 6.07 0.86 1.10
C HIS A 11 6.05 2.38 0.79
N ARG A 12 6.63 2.81 -0.34
CA ARG A 12 6.61 4.24 -0.71
C ARG A 12 5.22 4.72 -1.10
N ARG A 13 4.48 3.90 -1.85
CA ARG A 13 3.12 4.22 -2.26
C ARG A 13 2.20 4.38 -1.05
N PHE A 14 2.21 3.41 -0.14
CA PHE A 14 1.18 3.32 0.90
C PHE A 14 1.59 3.88 2.27
N ALA A 15 2.88 3.80 2.65
CA ALA A 15 3.34 4.36 3.93
C ALA A 15 3.88 5.80 3.80
N ARG A 16 4.31 6.21 2.61
CA ARG A 16 4.87 7.55 2.35
C ARG A 16 4.04 8.37 1.37
N HIS A 17 2.94 7.82 0.85
CA HIS A 17 2.00 8.48 -0.07
C HIS A 17 2.65 9.06 -1.33
N TRP A 18 3.68 8.41 -1.86
CA TRP A 18 4.32 8.87 -3.10
C TRP A 18 3.40 8.66 -4.31
N ALA A 19 3.41 9.63 -5.21
CA ALA A 19 2.75 9.51 -6.50
C ALA A 19 3.50 8.52 -7.41
N ILE A 20 2.79 7.82 -8.29
CA ILE A 20 3.38 6.82 -9.19
C ILE A 20 4.48 7.39 -10.08
N PRO A 21 4.30 8.56 -10.72
CA PRO A 21 5.36 9.18 -11.50
C PRO A 21 6.62 9.50 -10.67
N GLN A 22 6.44 9.84 -9.38
CA GLN A 22 7.55 10.09 -8.47
C GLN A 22 8.32 8.80 -8.16
N ILE A 23 7.62 7.68 -7.97
CA ILE A 23 8.24 6.37 -7.74
C ILE A 23 8.99 5.91 -9.01
N CYS A 24 8.37 6.05 -10.19
CA CYS A 24 9.01 5.75 -11.47
C CYS A 24 10.31 6.55 -11.65
N LYS A 25 10.25 7.87 -11.41
CA LYS A 25 11.42 8.73 -11.51
C LYS A 25 12.53 8.34 -10.54
N GLU A 26 12.20 8.07 -9.28
CA GLU A 26 13.21 7.63 -8.29
C GLU A 26 13.86 6.31 -8.68
N LEU A 27 13.09 5.36 -9.21
CA LEU A 27 13.62 4.07 -9.66
C LEU A 27 14.57 4.23 -10.85
N GLU A 28 14.26 5.14 -11.77
CA GLU A 28 15.15 5.46 -12.89
C GLU A 28 16.40 6.21 -12.41
N ASP A 29 16.24 7.29 -11.65
CA ASP A 29 17.32 8.19 -11.24
C ASP A 29 18.33 7.51 -10.30
N SER A 30 17.85 6.74 -9.32
CA SER A 30 18.70 6.15 -8.26
C SER A 30 19.16 4.72 -8.56
N TYR A 31 18.40 3.97 -9.38
CA TYR A 31 18.65 2.54 -9.59
C TYR A 31 18.74 2.14 -11.06
N GLY A 32 18.47 3.04 -12.01
CA GLY A 32 18.48 2.75 -13.45
C GLY A 32 17.36 1.79 -13.88
N ILE A 33 16.32 1.62 -13.06
CA ILE A 33 15.21 0.71 -13.32
C ILE A 33 14.05 1.51 -13.93
N ARG A 34 13.68 1.16 -15.17
CA ARG A 34 12.57 1.80 -15.87
C ARG A 34 11.28 0.99 -15.74
N PHE A 35 10.21 1.67 -15.38
CA PHE A 35 8.85 1.17 -15.45
C PHE A 35 7.99 2.18 -16.22
N SER A 36 6.93 1.68 -16.87
CA SER A 36 5.80 2.53 -17.22
C SER A 36 4.94 2.77 -15.97
N ASP A 37 4.21 3.88 -15.96
CA ASP A 37 3.27 4.19 -14.87
C ASP A 37 2.24 3.07 -14.70
N ASP A 38 1.65 2.57 -15.79
CA ASP A 38 0.70 1.44 -15.78
C ASP A 38 1.27 0.17 -15.12
N ALA A 39 2.53 -0.17 -15.41
CA ALA A 39 3.15 -1.36 -14.81
C ALA A 39 3.36 -1.16 -13.30
N LEU A 40 3.64 0.08 -12.87
CA LEU A 40 3.80 0.39 -11.46
C LEU A 40 2.46 0.41 -10.73
N GLU A 41 1.37 0.86 -11.39
CA GLU A 41 0.00 0.73 -10.92
C GLU A 41 -0.34 -0.73 -10.61
N ASP A 42 -0.13 -1.63 -11.58
CA ASP A 42 -0.37 -3.07 -11.42
C ASP A 42 0.38 -3.65 -10.22
N TYR A 43 1.65 -3.25 -10.02
CA TYR A 43 2.43 -3.71 -8.86
C TYR A 43 1.91 -3.13 -7.53
N THR A 44 1.42 -1.88 -7.52
CA THR A 44 0.83 -1.31 -6.30
C THR A 44 -0.47 -2.02 -5.92
N ASP A 45 -1.29 -2.40 -6.90
CA ASP A 45 -2.53 -3.14 -6.66
C ASP A 45 -2.26 -4.56 -6.14
N GLN A 46 -1.27 -5.25 -6.72
CA GLN A 46 -0.82 -6.56 -6.24
C GLN A 46 -0.26 -6.48 -4.82
N TYR A 47 0.51 -5.43 -4.51
CA TYR A 47 1.04 -5.22 -3.17
C TYR A 47 -0.09 -5.00 -2.16
N GLN A 48 -1.08 -4.16 -2.51
CA GLN A 48 -2.25 -3.93 -1.67
C GLN A 48 -3.03 -5.22 -1.43
N THR A 49 -3.23 -6.04 -2.47
CA THR A 49 -3.93 -7.33 -2.36
C THR A 49 -3.21 -8.27 -1.40
N MET A 50 -1.89 -8.37 -1.52
CA MET A 50 -1.07 -9.21 -0.65
C MET A 50 -1.08 -8.73 0.80
N VAL A 51 -0.96 -7.42 1.03
CA VAL A 51 -1.05 -6.84 2.37
C VAL A 51 -2.44 -7.10 2.95
N ALA A 52 -3.51 -6.89 2.19
CA ALA A 52 -4.87 -7.18 2.62
C ALA A 52 -5.05 -8.66 3.00
N ALA A 53 -4.52 -9.59 2.21
CA ALA A 53 -4.55 -11.02 2.53
C ALA A 53 -3.80 -11.34 3.83
N TYR A 54 -2.66 -10.68 4.09
CA TYR A 54 -1.94 -10.80 5.35
C TYR A 54 -2.75 -10.28 6.54
N TRP A 55 -3.45 -9.14 6.40
CA TRP A 55 -4.33 -8.61 7.46
C TRP A 55 -5.61 -9.43 7.63
N GLN A 56 -6.09 -10.15 6.62
CA GLN A 56 -7.26 -11.02 6.73
C GLN A 56 -6.98 -12.30 7.53
N ASP A 57 -5.73 -12.78 7.57
CA ASP A 57 -5.31 -13.94 8.39
C ASP A 57 -4.90 -13.53 9.82
N MET A 58 -5.51 -12.47 10.36
CA MET A 58 -5.16 -11.93 11.68
C MET A 58 -5.74 -12.76 12.84
N LYS A 59 -5.19 -13.95 13.05
CA LYS A 59 -5.35 -14.70 14.32
C LYS A 59 -4.96 -13.88 15.55
N GLN A 60 -4.06 -12.91 15.40
CA GLN A 60 -3.65 -12.04 16.49
C GLN A 60 -4.75 -11.07 16.93
N LEU A 61 -5.68 -10.69 16.05
CA LEU A 61 -6.85 -9.91 16.45
C LEU A 61 -7.80 -10.80 17.26
N ASP A 62 -8.08 -12.02 16.77
CA ASP A 62 -8.89 -13.01 17.48
C ASP A 62 -8.32 -13.31 18.88
N GLU A 63 -7.02 -13.59 19.00
CA GLU A 63 -6.38 -13.86 20.30
C GLU A 63 -6.42 -12.64 21.23
N ARG A 64 -6.21 -11.44 20.69
CA ARG A 64 -6.11 -10.22 21.51
C ARG A 64 -7.46 -9.71 22.00
N TYR A 65 -8.53 -10.01 21.27
CA TYR A 65 -9.89 -9.60 21.61
C TYR A 65 -10.78 -10.80 22.02
N ALA A 66 -10.19 -11.97 22.29
CA ALA A 66 -10.92 -13.18 22.67
C ALA A 66 -11.86 -12.97 23.89
N ASP A 67 -11.44 -12.13 24.85
CA ASP A 67 -12.20 -11.77 26.06
C ASP A 67 -12.88 -10.39 25.96
N THR A 68 -13.03 -9.84 24.75
CA THR A 68 -13.70 -8.54 24.52
C THR A 68 -15.10 -8.76 23.96
N ASP A 69 -16.12 -8.34 24.72
CA ASP A 69 -17.53 -8.52 24.33
C ASP A 69 -17.95 -7.71 23.09
N GLU A 70 -17.29 -6.58 22.81
CA GLU A 70 -17.59 -5.72 21.66
C GLU A 70 -16.35 -4.99 21.16
N VAL A 71 -16.12 -5.03 19.84
CA VAL A 71 -15.04 -4.30 19.16
C VAL A 71 -15.66 -3.28 18.21
N ILE A 72 -15.36 -1.99 18.42
CA ILE A 72 -15.82 -0.91 17.54
C ILE A 72 -14.67 -0.50 16.61
N LEU A 73 -14.84 -0.73 15.31
CA LEU A 73 -13.91 -0.28 14.28
C LEU A 73 -14.30 1.12 13.81
N SER A 74 -13.48 2.13 14.13
CA SER A 74 -13.58 3.47 13.54
C SER A 74 -12.57 3.63 12.42
N ILE A 75 -13.04 3.66 11.18
CA ILE A 75 -12.23 3.99 10.00
C ILE A 75 -12.39 5.48 9.74
N ASP A 76 -11.32 6.25 9.91
CA ASP A 76 -11.29 7.64 9.48
C ASP A 76 -11.07 7.70 7.96
N GLY A 77 -12.16 7.86 7.22
CA GLY A 77 -12.10 8.10 5.79
C GLY A 77 -11.68 9.54 5.55
N LEU A 78 -10.39 9.77 5.30
CA LEU A 78 -9.93 11.08 4.83
C LEU A 78 -10.53 11.33 3.45
N GLN A 79 -11.62 12.09 3.40
CA GLN A 79 -12.30 12.42 2.16
C GLN A 79 -11.34 13.25 1.30
N PRO A 80 -11.02 12.86 0.05
CA PRO A 80 -10.20 13.72 -0.80
C PRO A 80 -10.91 15.05 -0.95
N GLU A 81 -10.19 16.14 -0.66
CA GLU A 81 -10.70 17.48 -0.88
C GLU A 81 -11.09 17.58 -2.36
N LYS A 82 -12.35 17.91 -2.61
CA LYS A 82 -12.89 18.03 -3.97
C LYS A 82 -11.92 18.87 -4.80
N GLY A 83 -11.37 18.30 -5.86
CA GLY A 83 -10.66 19.05 -6.87
C GLY A 83 -11.57 20.17 -7.36
N HIS A 84 -11.12 21.41 -7.16
CA HIS A 84 -11.71 22.57 -7.81
C HIS A 84 -11.32 22.52 -9.29
N GLU A 85 -12.28 22.20 -10.15
CA GLU A 85 -12.37 22.74 -11.50
C GLU A 85 -13.68 23.50 -11.65
#